data_AF-M1NYV3-F1
#
_entry.id   AF-M1NYV3-F1
#
_cell.length_a   1.000
_cell.length_b   1.000
_cell.length_c   1.000
_cell.angle_alpha   90.00
_cell.angle_beta   90.00
_cell.angle_gamma   90.00
#
_symmetry.space_group_name_H-M   'P 1'
#
loop_
_entity.id
_entity.type
_entity.pdbx_description
1 polymer ?
#
loop_
_entity_poly.entity_id
_entity_poly.type
_entity_poly.pdbx_seq_one_letter_code
_entity_poly.pdbx_strand_id
1 'polypeptide(L)'
;MAGSLNKVILIGNLGADPEIRRLNSGDQVANLRIATSESWRDRNTNERKERTEWHSVVIFNENLIKVVEQYLRKGGKVYIEGQLQTRKWQDQNGNDRYTTEVVLQKYRGELQMLDNRGASSGEHVQDANQSGSGYGNSGYSGGNFGSGDSDQRGGFGQGGTQPEGGFSRQLDDDVPF
;
A
#
# COMPACT_ATOMS: atom_id res chain seq x y z
N MET A 1 5.85 -34.68 15.69
CA MET A 1 5.07 -33.51 16.12
C MET A 1 5.11 -32.49 14.98
N ALA A 2 4.08 -32.47 14.13
CA ALA A 2 3.98 -31.53 13.01
C ALA A 2 2.52 -31.05 12.97
N GLY A 3 2.29 -29.82 13.42
CA GLY A 3 0.94 -29.25 13.53
C GLY A 3 0.93 -27.84 14.11
N SER A 4 1.96 -27.03 13.87
CA SER A 4 1.97 -25.62 14.26
C SER A 4 2.27 -24.73 13.06
N LEU A 5 1.68 -23.54 13.06
CA LEU A 5 1.91 -22.49 12.06
C LEU A 5 2.44 -21.25 12.77
N ASN A 6 3.59 -20.77 12.32
CA ASN A 6 4.13 -19.47 12.69
C ASN A 6 4.32 -18.67 11.40
N LYS A 7 3.48 -17.65 11.21
CA LYS A 7 3.48 -16.75 10.07
C LYS A 7 3.17 -15.34 10.58
N VAL A 8 3.98 -14.38 10.15
CA VAL A 8 3.79 -12.95 10.38
C VAL A 8 3.63 -12.30 9.02
N ILE A 9 2.60 -11.46 8.88
CA ILE A 9 2.37 -10.66 7.68
C ILE A 9 2.35 -9.20 8.11
N LEU A 10 3.19 -8.37 7.46
CA LEU A 10 3.25 -6.94 7.71
C LEU A 10 3.14 -6.19 6.38
N ILE A 11 2.37 -5.11 6.41
CA ILE A 11 2.43 -4.07 5.39
C ILE A 11 2.75 -2.77 6.10
N GLY A 12 3.90 -2.17 5.78
CA GLY A 12 4.37 -0.99 6.48
C GLY A 12 5.44 -0.25 5.71
N ASN A 13 5.99 0.79 6.34
CA ASN A 13 7.01 1.64 5.75
C ASN A 13 8.34 1.49 6.50
N LEU A 14 9.45 1.52 5.76
CA LEU A 14 10.79 1.52 6.36
C LEU A 14 11.04 2.81 7.15
N GLY A 15 11.40 2.71 8.43
CA GLY A 15 11.74 3.86 9.27
C GLY A 15 13.15 4.41 9.04
N ALA A 16 14.03 3.58 8.50
CA ALA A 16 15.42 3.89 8.18
C ALA A 16 15.83 3.14 6.90
N ASP A 17 16.97 3.52 6.33
CA ASP A 17 17.56 2.75 5.24
C ASP A 17 17.91 1.33 5.70
N PRO A 18 17.82 0.32 4.82
CA PRO A 18 18.21 -1.05 5.16
C PRO A 18 19.67 -1.14 5.61
N GLU A 19 19.91 -1.86 6.70
CA GLU A 19 21.27 -2.17 7.16
C GLU A 19 21.66 -3.57 6.67
N ILE A 20 22.71 -3.66 5.84
CA ILE A 20 23.21 -4.93 5.32
C ILE A 20 24.58 -5.21 5.92
N ARG A 21 24.72 -6.38 6.52
CA ARG A 21 25.97 -6.84 7.14
C ARG A 21 26.41 -8.16 6.53
N ARG A 22 27.72 -8.36 6.45
CA ARG A 22 28.32 -9.66 6.14
C ARG A 22 28.76 -10.31 7.44
N LEU A 23 28.36 -11.57 7.63
CA LEU A 23 28.76 -12.39 8.76
C LEU A 23 30.15 -12.99 8.49
N ASN A 24 30.82 -13.45 9.55
CA ASN A 24 32.13 -14.11 9.45
C ASN A 24 32.11 -15.38 8.59
N SER A 25 30.93 -16.00 8.42
CA SER A 25 30.71 -17.14 7.52
C SER A 25 30.70 -16.78 6.04
N GLY A 26 30.70 -15.48 5.69
CA GLY A 26 30.51 -14.98 4.33
C GLY A 26 29.05 -14.69 3.95
N ASP A 27 28.09 -15.21 4.72
CA ASP A 27 26.66 -14.97 4.52
C ASP A 27 26.30 -13.49 4.74
N GLN A 28 25.38 -12.97 3.94
CA GLN A 28 24.78 -11.64 4.16
C GLN A 28 23.54 -11.73 5.04
N VAL A 29 23.30 -10.68 5.83
CA VAL A 29 22.07 -10.46 6.59
C VAL A 29 21.60 -9.03 6.38
N ALA A 30 20.29 -8.85 6.18
CA ALA A 30 19.68 -7.51 6.14
C ALA A 30 18.78 -7.30 7.37
N ASN A 31 18.91 -6.12 7.98
CA ASN A 31 18.10 -5.67 9.10
C ASN A 31 17.22 -4.50 8.64
N LEU A 32 15.91 -4.64 8.84
CA LEU A 32 14.92 -3.61 8.53
C LEU A 32 14.18 -3.19 9.79
N ARG A 33 13.78 -1.92 9.82
CA ARG A 33 12.87 -1.36 10.84
C ARG A 33 11.60 -0.89 10.15
N ILE A 34 10.47 -1.54 10.42
CA ILE A 34 9.19 -1.28 9.74
C ILE A 34 8.18 -0.69 10.72
N ALA A 35 7.56 0.42 10.34
CA ALA A 35 6.46 1.04 11.06
C ALA A 35 5.11 0.57 10.51
N THR A 36 4.18 0.26 11.40
CA THR A 36 2.74 0.10 11.09
C THR A 36 1.93 0.97 12.05
N SER A 37 0.92 1.67 11.56
CA SER A 37 0.15 2.62 12.38
C SER A 37 -1.33 2.26 12.36
N GLU A 38 -1.98 2.38 13.52
CA GLU A 38 -3.41 2.22 13.70
C GLU A 38 -4.01 3.52 14.25
N SER A 39 -5.16 3.94 13.70
CA SER A 39 -5.92 5.10 14.18
C SER A 39 -7.28 4.63 14.69
N TRP A 40 -7.67 5.04 15.89
CA TRP A 40 -8.98 4.74 16.46
C TRP A 40 -9.54 5.93 17.25
N ARG A 41 -10.84 5.90 17.55
CA ARG A 41 -11.48 6.91 18.40
C ARG A 41 -11.57 6.37 19.82
N ASP A 42 -11.08 7.13 20.79
CA ASP A 42 -11.18 6.80 22.21
C ASP A 42 -12.64 6.84 22.67
N ARG A 43 -13.10 5.79 23.34
CA ARG A 43 -14.51 5.65 23.74
C ARG A 43 -14.90 6.59 24.89
N ASN A 44 -13.95 7.01 25.72
CA ASN A 44 -14.20 7.87 26.87
C ASN A 44 -14.11 9.35 26.49
N THR A 45 -13.05 9.72 25.75
CA THR A 45 -12.79 11.13 25.41
C THR A 45 -13.37 11.55 24.06
N ASN A 46 -13.82 10.60 23.22
CA ASN A 46 -14.24 10.83 21.83
C ASN A 46 -13.14 11.40 20.91
N GLU A 47 -11.89 11.43 21.35
CA GLU A 47 -10.77 11.95 20.57
C GLU A 47 -10.21 10.89 19.62
N ARG A 48 -9.64 11.33 18.50
CA ARG A 48 -8.89 10.46 17.60
C ARG A 48 -7.49 10.22 18.16
N LYS A 49 -7.13 8.96 18.35
CA LYS A 49 -5.80 8.50 18.78
C LYS A 49 -5.12 7.73 17.65
N GLU A 50 -3.79 7.76 17.68
CA GLU A 50 -2.93 7.03 16.75
C GLU A 50 -1.84 6.31 17.54
N ARG A 51 -1.52 5.08 17.13
CA ARG A 51 -0.42 4.27 17.68
C ARG A 51 0.38 3.70 16.53
N THR A 52 1.69 3.90 16.61
CA THR A 52 2.65 3.31 15.68
C THR A 52 3.43 2.22 16.37
N GLU A 53 3.39 1.03 15.78
CA GLU A 53 4.19 -0.12 16.18
C GLU A 53 5.41 -0.28 15.28
N TRP A 54 6.51 -0.69 15.89
CA TRP A 54 7.79 -0.78 15.23
C TRP A 54 8.35 -2.21 15.26
N HIS A 55 8.51 -2.78 14.09
CA HIS A 55 8.88 -4.16 13.86
C HIS A 55 10.34 -4.25 13.46
N SER A 56 11.11 -5.09 14.16
CA SER A 56 12.46 -5.47 13.75
C SER A 56 12.37 -6.69 12.84
N VAL A 57 12.84 -6.56 11.61
CA VAL A 57 12.83 -7.64 10.61
C VAL A 57 14.26 -8.02 10.24
N VAL A 58 14.54 -9.32 10.24
CA VAL A 58 15.85 -9.89 9.93
C VAL A 58 15.70 -10.83 8.74
N ILE A 59 16.47 -10.58 7.68
CA ILE A 59 16.40 -11.35 6.44
C ILE A 59 17.73 -12.06 6.24
N PHE A 60 17.67 -13.39 6.21
CA PHE A 60 18.78 -14.29 5.84
C PHE A 60 18.65 -14.84 4.41
N ASN A 61 17.50 -14.63 3.77
CA ASN A 61 17.26 -15.07 2.39
C ASN A 61 18.03 -14.18 1.41
N GLU A 62 19.09 -14.70 0.82
CA GLU A 62 20.01 -13.98 -0.07
C GLU A 62 19.32 -13.30 -1.25
N ASN A 63 18.30 -13.92 -1.83
CA ASN A 63 17.57 -13.34 -2.95
C ASN A 63 16.79 -12.09 -2.52
N LEU A 64 16.19 -12.13 -1.33
CA LEU A 64 15.48 -10.99 -0.77
C LEU A 64 16.45 -9.89 -0.34
N ILE A 65 17.63 -10.25 0.18
CA ILE A 65 18.68 -9.27 0.53
C ILE A 65 19.11 -8.46 -0.70
N LYS A 66 19.31 -9.10 -1.85
CA LYS A 66 19.65 -8.39 -3.11
C LYS A 66 18.57 -7.37 -3.51
N VAL A 67 17.30 -7.74 -3.36
CA VAL A 67 16.16 -6.84 -3.63
C VAL A 67 16.16 -5.66 -2.65
N VAL A 68 16.37 -5.94 -1.36
CA VAL A 68 16.46 -4.92 -0.31
C VAL A 68 17.59 -3.93 -0.60
N GLU A 69 18.79 -4.43 -0.90
CA GLU A 69 19.97 -3.62 -1.21
C GLU A 69 19.74 -2.69 -2.39
N GLN A 70 19.25 -3.26 -3.49
CA GLN A 70 19.14 -2.54 -4.74
C GLN A 70 18.00 -1.52 -4.72
N TYR A 71 16.87 -1.84 -4.09
CA TYR A 71 15.64 -1.09 -4.31
C TYR A 71 15.04 -0.43 -3.08
N LEU A 72 15.29 -0.93 -1.86
CA LEU A 72 14.67 -0.37 -0.66
C LEU A 72 15.46 0.79 -0.08
N ARG A 73 14.75 1.82 0.35
CA ARG A 73 15.26 3.01 1.04
C ARG A 73 14.29 3.39 2.16
N LYS A 74 14.72 4.27 3.06
CA LYS A 74 13.87 4.86 4.09
C LYS A 74 12.57 5.39 3.46
N GLY A 75 11.45 5.11 4.14
CA GLY A 75 10.12 5.48 3.70
C GLY A 75 9.48 4.51 2.72
N GLY A 76 10.22 3.58 2.11
CA GLY A 76 9.68 2.62 1.16
C GLY A 76 8.60 1.73 1.78
N LYS A 77 7.50 1.52 1.06
CA LYS A 77 6.38 0.67 1.49
C LYS A 77 6.61 -0.76 1.05
N VAL A 78 6.47 -1.70 1.98
CA VAL A 78 6.74 -3.11 1.75
C VAL A 78 5.66 -4.01 2.36
N TYR A 79 5.39 -5.11 1.66
CA TYR A 79 4.81 -6.32 2.21
C TYR A 79 5.93 -7.25 2.68
N ILE A 80 5.79 -7.83 3.86
CA ILE A 80 6.72 -8.79 4.44
C ILE A 80 5.93 -9.99 4.97
N GLU A 81 6.36 -11.18 4.60
CA GLU A 81 5.96 -12.43 5.23
C GLU A 81 7.17 -13.10 5.89
N GLY A 82 7.07 -13.42 7.18
CA GLY A 82 8.13 -14.09 7.93
C GLY A 82 7.60 -14.90 9.11
N GLN A 83 8.44 -15.14 10.10
CA GLN A 83 8.11 -15.89 11.31
C GLN A 83 8.59 -15.15 12.56
N LEU A 84 7.85 -15.19 13.67
CA LEU A 84 8.36 -14.66 14.93
C LEU A 84 9.44 -15.57 15.49
N GLN A 85 10.58 -14.97 15.87
CA GLN A 85 11.62 -15.65 16.63
C GLN A 85 12.05 -14.76 17.80
N THR A 86 12.09 -15.33 18.99
CA THR A 86 12.62 -14.66 20.17
C THR A 86 13.95 -15.27 20.52
N ARG A 87 15.02 -14.48 20.49
CA ARG A 87 16.35 -14.91 20.93
C ARG A 87 16.68 -14.36 22.30
N LYS A 88 17.37 -15.17 23.08
CA LYS A 88 17.95 -14.82 24.37
C LYS A 88 19.40 -14.40 24.17
N TRP A 89 19.82 -13.30 24.78
CA TRP A 89 21.21 -12.84 24.79
C TRP A 89 21.53 -12.20 26.15
N GLN A 90 22.80 -12.13 26.53
CA GLN A 90 23.21 -11.49 27.78
C GLN A 90 23.76 -10.10 27.51
N ASP A 91 23.37 -9.13 28.33
CA ASP A 91 23.97 -7.79 28.30
C ASP A 91 25.37 -7.78 28.95
N GLN A 92 26.03 -6.63 28.93
CA GLN A 92 27.38 -6.47 29.48
C GLN A 92 27.45 -6.73 31.00
N ASN A 93 26.31 -6.68 31.69
CA ASN A 93 26.20 -6.93 33.13
C ASN A 93 25.85 -8.40 33.42
N GLY A 94 25.75 -9.26 32.40
CA GLY A 94 25.38 -10.66 32.53
C GLY A 94 23.88 -10.92 32.68
N ASN A 95 23.02 -9.91 32.51
CA ASN A 95 21.58 -10.11 32.62
C ASN A 95 21.00 -10.69 31.34
N ASP A 96 20.08 -11.63 31.50
CA ASP A 96 19.33 -12.21 30.39
C ASP A 96 18.37 -11.18 29.76
N ARG A 97 18.49 -11.00 28.44
CA ARG A 97 17.64 -10.14 27.62
C ARG A 97 17.01 -10.97 26.51
N TYR A 98 15.79 -10.57 26.13
CA TYR A 98 15.03 -11.22 25.08
C TYR A 98 14.73 -10.21 23.98
N THR A 99 14.86 -10.62 22.74
CA THR A 99 14.51 -9.80 21.59
C THR A 99 13.68 -10.64 20.63
N THR A 100 12.49 -10.16 20.33
CA THR A 100 11.56 -10.77 19.37
C THR A 100 11.69 -10.06 18.03
N GLU A 101 11.94 -10.83 16.98
CA GLU A 101 12.20 -10.34 15.63
C GLU A 101 11.33 -11.13 14.63
N VAL A 102 10.96 -10.48 13.53
CA VAL A 102 10.35 -11.17 12.38
C VAL A 102 11.48 -11.64 11.48
N VAL A 103 11.61 -12.95 11.30
CA VAL A 103 12.73 -13.57 10.61
C VAL A 103 12.30 -14.19 9.30
N LEU A 104 13.01 -13.84 8.23
CA LEU A 104 12.92 -14.47 6.91
C LEU A 104 14.16 -15.35 6.74
N GLN A 105 14.00 -16.64 7.04
CA GLN A 105 15.09 -17.63 6.96
C GLN A 105 15.52 -17.89 5.51
N LYS A 106 16.68 -18.55 5.34
CA LYS A 106 17.14 -19.02 4.03
C LYS A 106 16.02 -19.83 3.35
N TYR A 107 15.74 -19.53 2.08
CA TYR A 107 14.70 -20.18 1.27
C TYR A 107 13.26 -20.03 1.78
N ARG A 108 13.00 -19.13 2.74
CA ARG A 108 11.66 -18.87 3.29
C ARG A 108 11.37 -17.36 3.34
N GLY A 109 10.09 -17.05 3.57
CA GLY A 109 9.59 -15.68 3.67
C GLY A 109 9.37 -15.03 2.31
N GLU A 110 8.65 -13.91 2.32
CA GLU A 110 8.33 -13.14 1.13
C GLU A 110 8.53 -11.65 1.41
N LEU A 111 8.96 -10.93 0.38
CA LEU A 111 9.06 -9.48 0.40
C LEU A 111 8.56 -8.96 -0.94
N GLN A 112 7.63 -8.01 -0.89
CA GLN A 112 7.19 -7.27 -2.07
C GLN A 112 7.27 -5.77 -1.81
N MET A 113 7.80 -5.03 -2.78
CA MET A 113 7.76 -3.58 -2.76
C MET A 113 6.38 -3.13 -3.22
N LEU A 114 5.77 -2.21 -2.48
CA LEU A 114 4.43 -1.68 -2.78
C LEU A 114 4.49 -0.21 -3.21
N ASP A 115 5.69 0.33 -3.40
CA ASP A 115 5.86 1.68 -3.90
C ASP A 115 5.47 1.74 -5.39
N ASN A 116 4.57 2.66 -5.73
CA ASN A 116 4.17 2.96 -7.11
C ASN A 116 5.34 3.63 -7.86
N ARG A 117 6.34 2.85 -8.31
CA ARG A 117 7.36 3.32 -9.27
C ARG A 117 6.79 3.33 -10.69
N GLY A 118 5.70 4.06 -10.88
CA GLY A 118 5.01 4.21 -12.17
C GLY A 118 4.51 5.63 -12.50
N ALA A 119 4.82 6.66 -11.71
CA ALA A 119 4.29 8.00 -11.94
C ALA A 119 5.28 9.16 -11.64
N SER A 120 6.58 8.96 -11.88
CA SER A 120 7.54 10.08 -11.84
C SER A 120 8.69 9.87 -12.83
N SER A 121 8.34 9.67 -14.10
CA SER A 121 9.17 10.04 -15.24
C SER A 121 8.35 10.97 -16.14
N GLY A 122 7.76 11.99 -15.51
CA GLY A 122 7.28 13.18 -16.21
C GLY A 122 8.47 14.14 -16.33
N GLU A 123 9.38 13.84 -17.24
CA GLU A 123 10.37 14.80 -17.72
C GLU A 123 9.58 16.00 -18.28
N HIS A 124 9.46 17.04 -17.47
CA HIS A 124 8.98 18.34 -17.91
C HIS A 124 10.10 18.92 -18.78
N VAL A 125 10.09 18.60 -20.07
CA VAL A 125 10.83 19.37 -21.07
C VAL A 125 10.15 20.72 -21.13
N GLN A 126 10.66 21.68 -20.36
CA GLN A 126 10.39 23.09 -20.56
C GLN A 126 11.04 23.48 -21.89
N ASP A 127 10.27 23.39 -22.97
CA ASP A 127 10.62 23.99 -24.25
C ASP A 127 10.55 25.51 -24.08
N ALA A 128 11.73 26.09 -23.86
CA ALA A 128 11.95 27.51 -23.94
C ALA A 128 12.39 27.85 -25.36
N ASN A 129 11.71 28.83 -25.93
CA ASN A 129 12.25 29.79 -26.91
C ASN A 129 12.05 29.47 -28.40
N GLN A 130 10.98 29.99 -29.01
CA GLN A 130 11.18 31.01 -30.05
C GLN A 130 9.90 31.82 -30.31
N SER A 131 9.92 33.06 -29.86
CA SER A 131 9.07 34.13 -30.39
C SER A 131 9.69 34.60 -31.70
N GLY A 132 8.96 34.38 -32.81
CA GLY A 132 9.40 34.75 -34.15
C GLY A 132 8.21 35.07 -35.04
N SER A 133 8.09 36.34 -35.41
CA SER A 133 7.06 36.98 -36.22
C SER A 133 6.83 36.36 -37.60
N GLY A 134 5.60 36.44 -38.10
CA GLY A 134 5.37 36.79 -39.52
C GLY A 134 4.33 35.99 -40.31
N TYR A 135 3.45 36.76 -40.98
CA TYR A 135 2.74 36.49 -42.24
C TYR A 135 1.43 35.69 -42.17
N GLY A 136 0.33 36.46 -42.17
CA GLY A 136 -0.97 35.99 -42.62
C GLY A 136 -1.03 35.90 -44.14
N ASN A 137 -1.61 34.80 -44.64
CA ASN A 137 -2.22 34.70 -45.96
C ASN A 137 -3.06 33.41 -46.05
N SER A 138 -4.06 33.44 -46.93
CA SER A 138 -4.98 32.36 -47.33
C SER A 138 -6.17 32.19 -46.39
N GLY A 139 -7.43 32.23 -46.83
CA GLY A 139 -7.97 32.15 -48.18
C GLY A 139 -9.39 31.60 -48.03
N TYR A 140 -10.37 32.30 -48.61
CA TYR A 140 -11.79 31.98 -48.56
C TYR A 140 -12.09 30.57 -49.09
N SER A 141 -12.94 29.79 -48.40
CA SER A 141 -13.95 28.93 -49.05
C SER A 141 -14.97 28.34 -48.07
N GLY A 142 -16.26 28.58 -48.34
CA GLY A 142 -17.33 27.62 -48.08
C GLY A 142 -18.07 27.72 -46.75
N GLY A 143 -19.13 28.53 -46.70
CA GLY A 143 -20.13 28.48 -45.65
C GLY A 143 -21.10 27.29 -45.81
N ASN A 144 -21.70 26.87 -44.70
CA ASN A 144 -22.99 26.18 -44.69
C ASN A 144 -23.79 26.54 -43.42
N PHE A 145 -24.93 27.19 -43.65
CA PHE A 145 -26.04 27.50 -42.75
C PHE A 145 -26.58 26.19 -42.12
N GLY A 146 -27.09 26.10 -40.88
CA GLY A 146 -28.17 26.85 -40.24
C GLY A 146 -29.19 25.84 -39.66
N SER A 147 -30.02 26.29 -38.70
CA SER A 147 -31.08 25.58 -37.93
C SER A 147 -30.62 24.81 -36.67
N GLY A 148 -31.01 25.13 -35.43
CA GLY A 148 -32.11 25.98 -34.94
C GLY A 148 -33.42 25.20 -34.84
N ASP A 149 -33.86 24.90 -33.60
CA ASP A 149 -35.23 24.78 -33.02
C ASP A 149 -35.23 23.71 -31.89
N SER A 150 -35.41 24.01 -30.60
CA SER A 150 -36.63 24.34 -29.81
C SER A 150 -37.81 23.36 -29.87
N ASP A 151 -38.23 22.92 -28.67
CA ASP A 151 -39.60 22.69 -28.16
C ASP A 151 -39.66 21.43 -27.27
N GLN A 152 -39.80 21.53 -25.95
CA GLN A 152 -41.00 21.86 -25.15
C GLN A 152 -42.25 21.02 -25.47
N ARG A 153 -42.52 20.03 -24.61
CA ARG A 153 -43.83 19.48 -24.19
C ARG A 153 -43.56 18.56 -22.98
N GLY A 154 -44.19 18.62 -21.82
CA GLY A 154 -45.45 19.23 -21.41
C GLY A 154 -46.43 18.14 -20.93
N GLY A 155 -46.42 17.84 -19.63
CA GLY A 155 -47.67 17.74 -18.83
C GLY A 155 -48.34 16.39 -18.50
N PHE A 156 -48.54 16.20 -17.18
CA PHE A 156 -49.78 15.78 -16.46
C PHE A 156 -50.09 14.32 -16.06
N GLY A 157 -50.47 14.18 -14.78
CA GLY A 157 -51.56 13.31 -14.24
C GLY A 157 -51.13 11.95 -13.65
N GLN A 158 -51.08 11.69 -12.34
CA GLN A 158 -52.11 11.58 -11.28
C GLN A 158 -52.70 10.16 -11.11
N GLY A 159 -52.50 9.58 -9.90
CA GLY A 159 -53.28 8.49 -9.26
C GLY A 159 -53.07 7.09 -9.86
N GLY A 160 -52.95 5.97 -9.15
CA GLY A 160 -53.20 5.55 -7.77
C GLY A 160 -53.44 4.03 -7.81
N THR A 161 -53.27 3.34 -6.67
CA THR A 161 -53.59 1.92 -6.36
C THR A 161 -52.59 0.80 -6.75
N GLN A 162 -52.01 0.21 -5.70
CA GLN A 162 -51.31 -1.10 -5.55
C GLN A 162 -52.32 -2.29 -5.60
N PRO A 163 -51.95 -3.59 -5.44
CA PRO A 163 -50.62 -4.23 -5.19
C PRO A 163 -50.34 -5.55 -5.99
N GLU A 164 -49.08 -5.99 -6.11
CA GLU A 164 -48.76 -7.45 -6.13
C GLU A 164 -47.25 -7.75 -5.99
N GLY A 165 -46.90 -8.68 -5.07
CA GLY A 165 -45.89 -9.72 -5.30
C GLY A 165 -44.42 -9.52 -4.87
N GLY A 166 -44.03 -10.13 -3.72
CA GLY A 166 -42.77 -10.88 -3.43
C GLY A 166 -41.41 -10.15 -3.53
N PHE A 167 -40.37 -10.37 -2.72
CA PHE A 167 -40.00 -11.36 -1.73
C PHE A 167 -38.94 -10.72 -0.81
N SER A 168 -39.15 -10.66 0.50
CA SER A 168 -38.07 -10.34 1.45
C SER A 168 -38.44 -10.81 2.86
N ARG A 169 -38.19 -12.10 3.15
CA ARG A 169 -38.24 -12.66 4.51
C ARG A 169 -37.66 -14.09 4.66
N GLN A 170 -36.58 -14.43 3.94
CA GLN A 170 -35.98 -15.78 3.99
C GLN A 170 -34.45 -15.79 4.14
N LEU A 171 -33.86 -14.80 4.81
CA LEU A 171 -32.40 -14.77 5.05
C LEU A 171 -32.05 -14.53 6.52
N ASP A 172 -32.90 -15.01 7.43
CA ASP A 172 -32.58 -15.09 8.86
C ASP A 172 -32.91 -16.50 9.34
N ASP A 173 -32.05 -17.05 10.19
CA ASP A 173 -32.09 -18.38 10.82
C ASP A 173 -31.60 -19.57 9.98
N ASP A 174 -30.28 -19.77 9.94
CA ASP A 174 -29.66 -21.06 10.32
C ASP A 174 -28.12 -20.99 10.28
N VAL A 175 -27.50 -20.72 11.43
CA VAL A 175 -26.06 -20.98 11.66
C VAL A 175 -25.96 -21.94 12.85
N PRO A 176 -25.71 -23.24 12.64
CA PRO A 176 -25.60 -24.19 13.74
C PRO A 176 -24.19 -24.13 14.38
N PHE A 177 -24.17 -24.27 15.71
CA PHE A 177 -22.99 -24.45 16.55
C PHE A 177 -22.32 -25.81 16.35
#